data_AF-A0A961MES1-F1
#
_entry.id   AF-A0A961MES1-F1
#
_cell.length_a   1.000
_cell.length_b   1.000
_cell.length_c   1.000
_cell.angle_alpha   90.00
_cell.angle_beta   90.00
_cell.angle_gamma   90.00
#
_symmetry.space_group_name_H-M   'P 1'
#
loop_
_entity.id
_entity.type
_entity.pdbx_description
1 polymer ?
#
loop_
_entity_poly.entity_id
_entity_poly.type
_entity_poly.pdbx_seq_one_letter_code
_entity_poly.pdbx_strand_id
1 'polypeptide(L)'
;MDARRARALQRLHALAAIRKDAELARLASVAQSRARLQTALDALASTEAPLGSPGGAPADPSLIAARLAHARWTEAQRRRLNQQLALVKADYLALEPAAARAFGRAMVLDDLATHAQHTLRAARRSSP
;
A
#
# COMPACT_ATOMS: atom_id res chain seq x y z
N MET A 1 -22.93 -16.80 -29.93
CA MET A 1 -22.05 -15.66 -29.62
C MET A 1 -20.97 -15.54 -30.69
N ASP A 2 -20.74 -14.35 -31.25
CA ASP A 2 -19.83 -14.18 -32.39
C ASP A 2 -18.35 -14.33 -32.01
N ALA A 3 -17.56 -14.99 -32.87
CA ALA A 3 -16.11 -15.14 -32.69
C ALA A 3 -15.36 -13.82 -32.57
N ARG A 4 -15.86 -12.77 -33.24
CA ARG A 4 -15.31 -11.41 -33.13
C ARG A 4 -15.49 -10.84 -31.72
N ARG A 5 -16.67 -11.02 -31.11
CA ARG A 5 -16.96 -10.57 -29.74
C ARG A 5 -16.12 -11.32 -28.71
N ALA A 6 -15.94 -12.64 -28.88
CA ALA A 6 -15.08 -13.44 -28.01
C ALA A 6 -13.63 -12.93 -28.00
N ARG A 7 -13.07 -12.65 -29.19
CA ARG A 7 -11.71 -12.10 -29.32
C ARG A 7 -11.60 -10.69 -28.74
N ALA A 8 -12.64 -9.86 -28.89
CA ALA A 8 -12.67 -8.52 -28.30
C ALA A 8 -12.64 -8.57 -26.76
N LEU A 9 -13.44 -9.45 -26.15
CA LEU A 9 -13.43 -9.67 -24.69
C LEU A 9 -12.07 -10.14 -24.18
N GLN A 10 -11.40 -11.04 -24.91
CA GLN A 10 -10.06 -11.50 -24.56
C GLN A 10 -9.02 -10.37 -24.58
N ARG A 11 -9.09 -9.48 -25.57
CA ARG A 11 -8.22 -8.29 -25.63
C ARG A 11 -8.51 -7.31 -24.50
N LEU A 12 -9.78 -7.08 -24.18
CA LEU A 12 -10.18 -6.22 -23.06
C LEU A 12 -9.73 -6.80 -21.72
N HIS A 13 -9.87 -8.11 -21.52
CA HIS A 13 -9.36 -8.79 -20.34
C HIS A 13 -7.84 -8.60 -20.19
N ALA A 14 -7.06 -8.81 -21.26
CA ALA A 14 -5.61 -8.61 -21.22
C ALA A 14 -5.23 -7.17 -20.84
N LEU A 15 -5.92 -6.16 -21.40
CA LEU A 15 -5.70 -4.76 -21.03
C LEU A 15 -6.10 -4.47 -19.57
N ALA A 16 -7.20 -5.04 -19.10
CA ALA A 16 -7.65 -4.87 -17.73
C ALA A 16 -6.71 -5.54 -16.73
N ALA A 17 -6.11 -6.67 -17.08
CA ALA A 17 -5.09 -7.34 -16.26
C ALA A 17 -3.85 -6.44 -16.10
N ILE A 18 -3.32 -5.88 -17.19
CA ILE A 18 -2.19 -4.93 -17.14
C ILE A 18 -2.55 -3.71 -16.29
N ARG A 19 -3.77 -3.18 -16.45
CA ARG A 19 -4.23 -2.02 -15.67
C ARG A 19 -4.35 -2.34 -14.19
N LYS A 20 -4.87 -3.52 -13.84
CA LYS A 20 -4.93 -4.03 -12.46
C LYS A 20 -3.54 -4.10 -11.87
N ASP A 21 -2.59 -4.74 -12.55
CA ASP A 21 -1.23 -4.92 -12.05
C ASP A 21 -0.53 -3.57 -11.84
N ALA A 22 -0.71 -2.61 -12.76
CA ALA A 22 -0.15 -1.26 -12.63
C ALA A 22 -0.72 -0.50 -11.42
N GLU A 23 -2.02 -0.57 -11.17
CA GLU A 23 -2.66 0.11 -10.02
C GLU A 23 -2.32 -0.58 -8.69
N LEU A 24 -2.24 -1.91 -8.66
CA LEU A 24 -1.78 -2.65 -7.47
C LEU A 24 -0.32 -2.36 -7.16
N ALA A 25 0.56 -2.27 -8.16
CA ALA A 25 1.96 -1.92 -7.97
C ALA A 25 2.13 -0.50 -7.39
N ARG A 26 1.34 0.46 -7.87
CA ARG A 26 1.30 1.83 -7.31
C ARG A 26 0.86 1.82 -5.86
N LEU A 27 -0.24 1.13 -5.55
CA LEU A 27 -0.76 1.01 -4.19
C LEU A 27 0.27 0.34 -3.25
N ALA A 28 0.93 -0.72 -3.72
CA ALA A 28 1.96 -1.44 -2.97
C ALA A 28 3.17 -0.56 -2.63
N SER A 29 3.62 0.28 -3.58
CA SER A 29 4.71 1.23 -3.35
C SER A 29 4.38 2.22 -2.22
N VAL A 30 3.18 2.80 -2.24
CA VAL A 30 2.72 3.73 -1.20
C VAL A 30 2.53 3.01 0.14
N ALA A 31 1.98 1.79 0.12
CA ALA A 31 1.84 0.96 1.32
C ALA A 31 3.20 0.63 1.95
N GLN A 32 4.21 0.34 1.14
CA GLN A 32 5.57 0.08 1.61
C GLN A 32 6.21 1.33 2.23
N SER A 33 6.02 2.50 1.62
CA SER A 33 6.45 3.79 2.19
C SER A 33 5.82 4.03 3.56
N ARG A 34 4.50 3.80 3.67
CA ARG A 34 3.77 3.91 4.94
C ARG A 34 4.33 2.97 6.01
N ALA A 35 4.59 1.71 5.65
CA ALA A 35 5.15 0.73 6.58
C ALA A 35 6.54 1.14 7.08
N ARG A 36 7.42 1.63 6.20
CA ARG A 36 8.75 2.13 6.58
C ARG A 36 8.67 3.30 7.57
N LEU A 37 7.76 4.25 7.34
CA LEU A 37 7.56 5.39 8.25
C LEU A 37 7.03 4.93 9.62
N GLN A 38 6.13 3.95 9.64
CA GLN A 38 5.64 3.37 10.90
C GLN A 38 6.79 2.69 11.67
N THR A 39 7.59 1.86 11.00
CA THR A 39 8.78 1.24 11.61
C THR A 39 9.77 2.27 12.14
N ALA A 40 9.97 3.38 11.43
CA ALA A 40 10.85 4.46 11.89
C ALA A 40 10.30 5.14 13.17
N LEU A 41 8.99 5.33 13.27
CA LEU A 41 8.33 5.84 14.49
C LEU A 41 8.47 4.87 15.66
N ASP A 42 8.26 3.58 15.42
CA ASP A 42 8.37 2.53 16.44
C ASP A 42 9.82 2.42 16.95
N ALA A 43 10.80 2.49 16.03
CA ALA A 43 12.21 2.54 16.39
C ALA A 43 12.56 3.80 17.19
N LEU A 44 12.02 4.96 16.81
CA LEU A 44 12.23 6.20 17.55
C LEU A 44 11.69 6.11 18.99
N ALA A 45 10.51 5.51 19.19
CA ALA A 45 9.95 5.25 20.52
C ALA A 45 10.86 4.36 21.38
N SER A 46 11.54 3.37 20.78
CA SER A 46 12.49 2.51 21.51
C SER A 46 13.77 3.23 21.96
N THR A 47 14.05 4.42 21.43
CA THR A 47 15.26 5.20 21.75
C THR A 47 15.02 6.34 22.75
N GLU A 48 13.78 6.48 23.26
CA GLU A 48 13.48 7.42 24.33
C GLU A 48 14.13 6.94 25.64
N ALA A 49 15.22 7.61 26.03
CA ALA A 49 15.86 7.37 27.32
C ALA A 49 14.99 7.93 28.45
N PRO A 50 14.69 7.16 29.51
CA PRO A 50 13.96 7.67 30.67
C PRO A 50 14.71 8.84 31.32
N LEU A 51 13.98 9.89 31.69
CA LEU A 51 14.55 11.07 32.31
C LEU A 51 15.05 10.81 33.75
N GLY A 52 14.65 9.70 34.38
CA GLY A 52 15.01 9.32 35.74
C GLY A 52 16.43 8.74 35.88
N SER A 53 17.05 8.95 37.04
CA SER A 53 18.27 8.25 37.44
C SER A 53 17.86 6.91 38.09
N PRO A 54 18.23 5.74 37.53
CA PRO A 54 17.96 4.46 38.19
C PRO A 54 18.89 4.36 39.40
N GLY A 55 18.43 4.79 40.58
CA GLY A 55 19.18 4.60 41.83
C GLY A 55 19.31 5.81 42.77
N GLY A 56 18.58 6.91 42.56
CA GLY A 56 18.48 8.00 43.55
C GLY A 56 19.75 8.84 43.77
N ALA A 57 20.83 8.61 43.02
CA ALA A 57 22.01 9.47 43.03
C ALA A 57 21.71 10.83 42.36
N PRO A 58 22.28 11.95 42.85
CA PRO A 58 22.13 13.26 42.21
C PRO A 58 22.64 13.17 40.77
N ALA A 59 21.74 13.40 39.82
CA ALA A 59 22.09 13.34 38.41
C ALA A 59 23.00 14.51 38.04
N ASP A 60 24.12 14.21 37.37
CA ASP A 60 25.04 15.21 36.82
C ASP A 60 24.25 16.22 35.94
N PRO A 61 24.36 17.54 36.17
CA PRO A 61 23.70 18.55 35.36
C PRO A 61 23.97 18.41 33.85
N SER A 62 25.17 17.97 33.47
CA SER A 62 25.52 17.73 32.07
C SER A 62 24.73 16.55 31.48
N LEU A 63 24.49 15.50 32.26
CA LEU A 63 23.68 14.35 31.88
C LEU A 63 22.19 14.72 31.74
N ILE A 64 21.68 15.57 32.64
CA ILE A 64 20.31 16.10 32.54
C ILE A 64 20.16 16.94 31.26
N ALA A 65 21.12 17.84 30.98
CA ALA A 65 21.11 18.66 29.77
C ALA A 65 21.15 17.81 28.49
N ALA A 66 21.99 16.77 28.45
CA ALA A 66 22.07 15.83 27.34
C ALA A 66 20.74 15.09 27.12
N ARG A 67 20.10 14.61 28.20
CA ARG A 67 18.77 13.95 28.12
C ARG A 67 17.69 14.88 27.60
N LEU A 68 17.66 16.13 28.05
CA LEU A 68 16.70 17.13 27.55
C LEU A 68 16.94 17.47 26.08
N ALA A 69 18.19 17.60 25.65
CA ALA A 69 18.55 17.83 24.26
C ALA A 69 18.11 16.64 23.38
N HIS A 70 18.36 15.41 23.84
CA HIS A 70 17.89 14.19 23.17
C HIS A 70 16.37 14.15 23.06
N ALA A 71 15.64 14.42 24.14
CA ALA A 71 14.18 14.44 24.14
C ALA A 71 13.61 15.46 23.13
N ARG A 72 14.20 16.66 23.05
CA ARG A 72 13.81 17.68 22.06
C ARG A 72 14.09 17.23 20.63
N TRP A 73 15.22 16.57 20.40
CA TRP A 73 15.58 16.00 19.10
C TRP A 73 14.58 14.90 18.70
N THR A 74 14.28 13.95 19.59
CA THR A 74 13.30 12.88 19.36
C THR A 74 11.93 13.44 19.02
N GLU A 75 11.45 14.43 19.77
CA GLU A 75 10.16 15.07 19.51
C GLU A 75 10.12 15.76 18.13
N ALA A 76 11.20 16.45 17.74
CA ALA A 76 11.31 17.04 16.41
C ALA A 76 11.28 15.98 15.29
N GLN A 77 11.98 14.85 15.46
CA GLN A 77 11.93 13.74 14.51
C GLN A 77 10.55 13.11 14.44
N ARG A 78 9.90 12.89 15.58
CA ARG A 78 8.55 12.32 15.68
C ARG A 78 7.53 13.17 14.93
N ARG A 79 7.57 14.50 15.11
CA ARG A 79 6.70 15.44 14.37
C ARG A 79 6.90 15.34 12.87
N ARG A 80 8.15 15.34 12.41
CA ARG A 80 8.49 15.21 10.99
C ARG A 80 7.98 13.91 10.40
N LEU A 81 8.24 12.78 11.06
CA LEU A 81 7.78 11.46 10.61
C LEU A 81 6.25 11.36 10.58
N ASN A 82 5.56 11.92 11.57
CA ASN A 82 4.10 11.97 11.60
C ASN A 82 3.50 12.80 10.45
N GLN A 83 4.11 13.94 10.11
CA GLN A 83 3.70 14.74 8.95
C GLN A 83 3.87 13.96 7.64
N GLN A 84 5.02 13.31 7.47
CA GLN A 84 5.27 12.47 6.29
C GLN A 84 4.28 11.30 6.22
N LEU A 85 4.01 10.65 7.36
CA LEU A 85 3.05 9.55 7.43
C LEU A 85 1.64 10.00 7.08
N ALA A 86 1.23 11.21 7.49
CA ALA A 86 -0.07 11.77 7.14
C ALA A 86 -0.21 11.98 5.62
N LEU A 87 0.82 12.51 4.96
CA LEU A 87 0.85 12.68 3.51
C LEU A 87 0.74 11.35 2.77
N VAL A 88 1.57 10.37 3.15
CA VAL A 88 1.56 9.03 2.52
C VAL A 88 0.23 8.30 2.77
N LYS A 89 -0.39 8.50 3.94
CA LYS A 89 -1.74 7.97 4.22
C LYS A 89 -2.79 8.61 3.31
N ALA A 90 -2.73 9.91 3.05
CA ALA A 90 -3.63 10.58 2.12
C ALA A 90 -3.47 10.03 0.70
N ASP A 91 -2.24 9.85 0.24
CA ASP A 91 -1.94 9.25 -1.08
C ASP A 91 -2.48 7.81 -1.18
N TYR A 92 -2.32 7.02 -0.11
CA TYR A 92 -2.85 5.65 -0.06
C TYR A 92 -4.37 5.63 -0.22
N LEU A 93 -5.09 6.45 0.54
CA LEU A 93 -6.55 6.56 0.49
C LEU A 93 -7.04 7.08 -0.86
N ALA A 94 -6.26 7.93 -1.54
CA ALA A 94 -6.58 8.40 -2.89
C ALA A 94 -6.44 7.30 -3.96
N LEU A 95 -5.47 6.39 -3.79
CA LEU A 95 -5.19 5.31 -4.75
C LEU A 95 -6.05 4.06 -4.55
N GLU A 96 -6.45 3.78 -3.31
CA GLU A 96 -7.21 2.58 -2.95
C GLU A 96 -8.47 2.36 -3.83
N PRO A 97 -9.33 3.37 -4.09
CA PRO A 97 -10.50 3.18 -4.96
C PRO A 97 -10.15 2.92 -6.43
N ALA A 98 -9.02 3.44 -6.92
CA ALA A 98 -8.56 3.20 -8.29
C ALA A 98 -8.09 1.75 -8.46
N ALA A 99 -7.31 1.25 -7.50
CA ALA A 99 -6.86 -0.14 -7.46
C ALA A 99 -8.03 -1.12 -7.31
N ALA A 100 -8.97 -0.86 -6.38
CA ALA A 100 -10.16 -1.69 -6.19
C ALA A 100 -11.01 -1.79 -7.47
N ARG A 101 -11.24 -0.66 -8.17
CA ARG A 101 -11.97 -0.65 -9.45
C ARG A 101 -11.21 -1.34 -10.59
N ALA A 102 -9.89 -1.24 -10.63
CA ALA A 102 -9.09 -1.93 -11.64
C ALA A 102 -9.13 -3.46 -11.41
N PHE A 103 -9.02 -3.88 -10.16
CA PHE A 103 -9.16 -5.27 -9.75
C PHE A 103 -10.54 -5.85 -10.10
N GLY A 104 -11.62 -5.19 -9.68
CA GLY A 104 -12.98 -5.65 -9.97
C GLY A 104 -13.26 -5.73 -11.48
N ARG A 105 -12.81 -4.73 -12.27
CA ARG A 105 -12.96 -4.78 -13.74
C ARG A 105 -12.20 -5.93 -14.38
N ALA A 106 -10.98 -6.22 -13.91
CA ALA A 106 -10.21 -7.35 -14.42
C ALA A 106 -10.91 -8.68 -14.13
N MET A 107 -11.44 -8.87 -12.91
CA MET A 107 -12.21 -10.07 -12.56
C MET A 107 -13.45 -10.26 -13.44
N VAL A 108 -14.27 -9.21 -13.58
CA VAL A 108 -15.49 -9.29 -14.41
C VAL A 108 -15.15 -9.61 -15.87
N LEU A 109 -14.09 -9.00 -16.41
CA LEU A 109 -13.68 -9.27 -17.78
C LEU A 109 -13.10 -10.67 -17.96
N ASP A 110 -12.42 -11.23 -16.95
CA ASP A 110 -11.96 -12.62 -16.97
C ASP A 110 -13.14 -13.61 -17.00
N ASP A 111 -14.14 -13.41 -16.14
CA ASP A 111 -15.36 -14.23 -16.10
C ASP A 111 -16.12 -14.18 -17.42
N LEU A 112 -16.31 -12.99 -17.99
CA LEU A 112 -16.97 -12.79 -19.28
C LEU A 112 -16.18 -13.41 -20.42
N ALA A 113 -14.85 -13.24 -20.42
CA ALA A 113 -13.99 -13.76 -21.46
C ALA A 113 -13.90 -15.30 -21.41
N THR A 114 -13.98 -15.89 -20.21
CA THR A 114 -14.08 -17.33 -19.98
C THR A 114 -15.42 -17.89 -20.45
N HIS A 115 -16.55 -17.30 -20.03
CA HIS A 115 -17.89 -17.70 -20.51
C HIS A 115 -18.02 -17.60 -22.04
N ALA A 116 -17.48 -16.54 -22.62
CA ALA A 116 -17.41 -16.33 -24.06
C ALA A 116 -16.66 -17.47 -24.79
N GLN A 117 -15.56 -17.94 -24.23
CA GLN A 117 -14.82 -19.06 -24.81
C GLN A 117 -15.59 -20.39 -24.69
N HIS A 118 -16.21 -20.64 -23.53
CA HIS A 118 -17.00 -21.85 -23.31
C HIS A 118 -18.19 -21.95 -24.28
N THR A 119 -18.96 -20.86 -24.42
CA THR A 119 -20.09 -20.81 -25.36
C THR A 119 -19.65 -21.02 -26.81
N LEU A 120 -18.51 -20.45 -27.21
CA LEU A 120 -18.00 -20.60 -28.57
C LEU A 120 -17.46 -22.02 -28.85
N ARG A 121 -16.84 -22.67 -27.85
CA ARG A 121 -16.41 -24.07 -27.94
C ARG A 121 -17.61 -25.02 -28.01
N ALA A 122 -18.65 -24.78 -27.22
CA ALA A 122 -19.88 -25.56 -27.25
C ALA A 122 -20.54 -25.47 -28.63
N ALA A 123 -20.70 -24.26 -29.18
CA ALA A 123 -21.29 -24.04 -30.51
C ALA A 123 -20.53 -24.74 -31.65
N ARG A 124 -19.20 -24.85 -31.56
CA ARG A 124 -18.38 -25.57 -32.54
C ARG A 124 -18.54 -27.09 -32.47
N ARG A 125 -18.81 -27.64 -31.29
CA ARG A 125 -19.01 -29.08 -31.09
C ARG A 125 -20.41 -29.54 -31.51
N SER A 126 -21.39 -28.64 -31.50
CA SER A 126 -22.78 -28.90 -31.89
C SER A 126 -23.06 -28.66 -33.38
N SER A 127 -22.06 -28.22 -34.15
CA SER A 127 -22.19 -28.04 -35.60
C SER A 127 -21.78 -29.35 -36.29
N PRO A 128 -22.71 -30.06 -36.98
CA PRO A 128 -22.42 -31.30 -37.69
C PRO A 128 -21.51 -31.09 -38.90
#